data_AF-A0A376CQG8-F1
#
_entry.id   AF-A0A376CQG8-F1
#
_cell.length_a   1.000
_cell.length_b   1.000
_cell.length_c   1.000
_cell.angle_alpha   90.00
_cell.angle_beta   90.00
_cell.angle_gamma   90.00
#
_symmetry.space_group_name_H-M   'P 1'
#
loop_
_entity.id
_entity.type
_entity.pdbx_description
1 polymer ?
#
loop_
_entity_poly.entity_id
_entity_poly.type
_entity_poly.pdbx_seq_one_letter_code
_entity_poly.pdbx_strand_id
1 'polypeptide(L)' 'MRVEIDVDGDTDRETLQKIVDDAITWSPVVNTYTRPANLTHKLV' A
#
# COMPACT_ATOMS: atom_id res chain seq x y z
N MET A 1 5.61 -9.93 5.13
CA MET A 1 6.46 -8.98 4.37
C MET A 1 6.13 -7.57 4.83
N ARG A 2 7.12 -6.70 5.04
CA ARG A 2 6.89 -5.29 5.41
C ARG A 2 7.31 -4.39 4.26
N VAL A 3 6.46 -3.43 3.90
CA VAL A 3 6.74 -2.45 2.84
C VAL A 3 6.56 -1.04 3.40
N GLU A 4 7.55 -0.19 3.18
CA GLU A 4 7.49 1.24 3.48
C GLU A 4 7.27 1.98 2.17
N ILE A 5 6.31 2.88 2.17
CA ILE A 5 5.84 3.58 0.97
C ILE A 5 5.97 5.07 1.28
N ASP A 6 6.75 5.76 0.46
CA ASP A 6 6.91 7.22 0.49
C ASP A 6 6.25 7.78 -0.77
N VAL A 7 5.31 8.71 -0.59
CA VAL A 7 4.49 9.27 -1.67
C VAL A 7 4.38 10.76 -1.47
N ASP A 8 4.98 11.52 -2.40
CA ASP A 8 4.79 12.95 -2.51
C ASP A 8 3.55 13.27 -3.36
N GLY A 9 2.62 14.03 -2.79
CA GLY A 9 1.47 14.55 -3.50
C GLY A 9 0.91 15.81 -2.84
N ASP A 10 0.35 16.70 -3.66
CA ASP A 10 -0.29 17.95 -3.19
C ASP A 10 -1.72 17.67 -2.72
N THR A 11 -1.86 16.76 -1.77
CA THR A 11 -3.14 16.38 -1.18
C THR A 11 -2.95 15.98 0.28
N ASP A 12 -4.06 15.88 1.00
CA ASP A 12 -4.02 15.53 2.40
C ASP A 12 -3.56 14.07 2.62
N ARG A 13 -3.00 13.81 3.80
CA ARG A 13 -2.44 12.50 4.14
C ARG A 13 -3.48 11.38 4.13
N GLU A 14 -4.76 11.69 4.36
CA GLU A 14 -5.84 10.70 4.30
C GLU A 14 -6.08 10.26 2.85
N THR A 15 -6.09 11.21 1.91
CA THR A 15 -6.20 10.95 0.48
C THR A 15 -5.00 10.16 -0.03
N LEU A 16 -3.77 10.52 0.37
CA LEU A 16 -2.57 9.73 0.06
C LEU A 16 -2.65 8.30 0.61
N GLN A 17 -3.13 8.14 1.84
CA GLN A 17 -3.30 6.82 2.44
C GLN A 17 -4.31 5.96 1.66
N LYS A 18 -5.44 6.52 1.24
CA LYS A 18 -6.43 5.79 0.41
C LYS A 18 -5.85 5.33 -0.92
N ILE A 19 -5.06 6.17 -1.59
CA ILE A 19 -4.38 5.80 -2.84
C ILE A 19 -3.44 4.60 -2.61
N VAL A 20 -2.68 4.63 -1.51
CA VAL A 20 -1.78 3.53 -1.15
C VAL A 20 -2.55 2.24 -0.84
N ASP A 21 -3.64 2.32 -0.09
CA ASP A 21 -4.47 1.17 0.27
C ASP A 21 -5.14 0.54 -0.97
N ASP A 22 -5.64 1.37 -1.89
CA ASP A 22 -6.20 0.92 -3.16
C ASP A 22 -5.14 0.25 -4.03
N ALA A 23 -3.95 0.85 -4.15
CA ALA A 23 -2.85 0.28 -4.93
C ALA A 23 -2.44 -1.12 -4.43
N ILE A 24 -2.46 -1.33 -3.10
CA ILE A 24 -2.15 -2.62 -2.48
C ILE A 24 -3.26 -3.64 -2.76
N THR A 25 -4.52 -3.23 -2.65
CA THR A 25 -5.68 -4.09 -2.88
C THR A 25 -5.73 -4.60 -4.33
N TRP A 26 -5.48 -3.70 -5.28
CA TRP A 26 -5.60 -4.01 -6.71
C TRP A 26 -4.32 -4.53 -7.35
N SER A 27 -3.18 -4.53 -6.64
CA SER A 27 -1.91 -5.03 -7.19
C SER A 27 -1.92 -6.55 -7.38
N PRO A 28 -1.75 -7.05 -8.62
CA PRO A 28 -1.69 -8.49 -8.90
C PRO A 28 -0.54 -9.18 -8.16
N VAL A 29 0.57 -8.44 -7.98
CA VAL A 29 1.77 -8.93 -7.30
C VAL A 29 1.52 -9.06 -5.81
N VAL A 30 0.93 -8.04 -5.18
CA VAL A 30 0.53 -8.11 -3.76
C VAL A 30 -0.41 -9.28 -3.54
N ASN A 31 -1.44 -9.42 -4.38
CA ASN A 31 -2.42 -10.51 -4.26
C ASN A 31 -1.82 -11.92 -4.42
N THR A 32 -0.71 -12.03 -5.16
CA THR A 32 0.04 -13.29 -5.30
C THR A 32 0.88 -13.56 -4.04
N TYR A 33 1.54 -12.53 -3.50
CA TYR A 33 2.37 -12.67 -2.29
C TYR A 33 1.54 -12.81 -1.00
N THR A 34 0.33 -12.26 -0.95
CA THR A 34 -0.51 -12.29 0.24
C THR A 34 -1.25 -13.62 0.46
N ARG A 35 -1.11 -14.56 -0.48
CA ARG A 35 -1.67 -15.92 -0.38
C ARG A 35 -0.50 -16.91 -0.39
N PRO A 36 0.02 -17.41 0.76
CA PRO A 36 -0.59 -17.45 2.10
C PRO A 36 -0.01 -16.47 3.14
N ALA A 37 0.79 -15.47 2.76
CA ALA A 37 1.54 -14.65 3.72
C ALA A 37 0.87 -13.30 4.06
N ASN A 38 1.00 -12.82 5.29
CA ASN A 38 0.52 -11.47 5.63
C ASN A 38 1.52 -10.39 5.15
N LEU A 39 1.02 -9.38 4.43
CA LEU A 39 1.76 -8.17 4.06
C LEU A 39 1.30 -7.00 4.95
N THR A 40 2.25 -6.29 5.52
CA THR A 40 2.02 -5.07 6.30
C THR A 40 2.68 -3.89 5.61
N HIS A 41 1.93 -2.82 5.37
CA HIS A 41 2.42 -1.60 4.75
C HIS A 41 2.25 -0.39 5.68
N LYS A 42 3.11 0.61 5.49
CA LYS A 42 3.01 1.89 6.17
C LYS A 42 3.41 3.01 5.21
N LEU A 43 2.59 4.06 5.16
CA LEU A 43 2.94 5.34 4.57
C LEU A 43 3.86 6.09 5.56
N VAL A 44 5.12 6.30 5.16
CA VAL A 44 6.12 7.02 5.99
C VAL A 44 6.00 8.52 5.80
#